data_AF-A0A651H602-F1
#
_entry.id   AF-A0A651H602-F1
#
_cell.length_a   1.000
_cell.length_b   1.000
_cell.length_c   1.000
_cell.angle_alpha   90.00
_cell.angle_beta   90.00
_cell.angle_gamma   90.00
#
_symmetry.space_group_name_H-M   'P 1'
#
loop_
_entity.id
_entity.type
_entity.pdbx_description
1 polymer ?
#
loop_
_entity_poly.entity_id
_entity_poly.type
_entity_poly.pdbx_seq_one_letter_code
_entity_poly.pdbx_strand_id
1 'polypeptide(L)'
;MHSWGILRVVMKTPSRSLPHLAAAVSAVAVLFSTALHPGPVITIYNDDFAVVRETVPLTLTAGFNRVDFTNATRHLEPNSVILRDPSGRVDLRILEQSYRAEVATAGLLLQLNEGREIDFLNRHPDGSESIVRGRVIRSGHARPTPGPGSYGHRSQPHDASGPVIEVDGQLRFS
;
A
#
# COMPACT_ATOMS: atom_id res chain seq x y z
N MET A 1 2.01 9.75 4.07
CA MET A 1 2.28 9.02 2.81
C MET A 1 2.25 7.55 3.15
N HIS A 2 1.15 6.85 2.90
CA HIS A 2 1.03 5.43 3.28
C HIS A 2 0.17 4.76 2.20
N SER A 3 0.78 4.47 1.07
CA SER A 3 0.20 3.67 -0.03
C SER A 3 0.80 2.28 0.11
N TRP A 4 -0.05 1.26 0.23
CA TRP A 4 0.39 -0.11 0.55
C TRP A 4 0.01 -1.04 -0.59
N GLY A 5 0.98 -1.77 -1.09
CA GLY A 5 0.83 -2.87 -2.03
C GLY A 5 1.11 -4.21 -1.36
N ILE A 6 0.25 -5.20 -1.58
CA ILE A 6 0.49 -6.59 -1.21
C ILE A 6 0.78 -7.34 -2.50
N LEU A 7 1.94 -8.02 -2.54
CA LEU A 7 2.32 -8.91 -3.62
C LEU A 7 2.37 -10.34 -3.09
N ARG A 8 1.72 -11.27 -3.79
CA ARG A 8 2.02 -12.70 -3.64
C ARG A 8 3.01 -13.08 -4.71
N VAL A 9 4.19 -13.45 -4.28
CA VAL A 9 5.31 -13.81 -5.16
C VAL A 9 5.59 -15.29 -4.99
N VAL A 10 5.80 -15.99 -6.10
CA VAL A 10 6.40 -17.34 -6.06
C VAL A 10 7.86 -17.24 -6.47
N MET A 11 8.73 -17.79 -5.64
CA MET A 11 10.14 -18.00 -5.96
C MET A 11 10.31 -19.44 -6.43
N LYS A 12 10.84 -19.59 -7.63
CA LYS A 12 11.32 -20.88 -8.13
C LYS A 12 12.84 -20.87 -8.16
N THR A 13 13.46 -21.78 -7.42
CA THR A 13 14.91 -22.03 -7.54
C THR A 13 15.17 -22.68 -8.90
N PRO A 14 16.12 -22.18 -9.70
CA PRO A 14 16.44 -22.81 -10.97
C PRO A 14 16.99 -24.21 -10.73
N SER A 15 16.49 -25.20 -11.48
CA SER A 15 17.05 -26.55 -11.51
C SER A 15 18.32 -26.56 -12.36
N ARG A 16 19.43 -26.06 -11.81
CA ARG A 16 20.76 -26.39 -12.36
C ARG A 16 21.32 -27.56 -11.57
N SER A 17 21.29 -28.75 -12.18
CA SER A 17 22.02 -29.91 -11.70
C SER A 17 23.52 -29.62 -11.75
N LEU A 18 24.16 -29.52 -10.59
CA LEU A 18 25.62 -29.51 -10.46
C LEU A 18 26.02 -30.62 -9.47
N PRO A 19 27.11 -31.37 -9.77
CA PRO A 19 27.48 -32.56 -9.02
C PRO A 19 28.04 -32.21 -7.64
N HIS A 20 27.81 -33.11 -6.69
CA HIS A 20 28.29 -33.00 -5.32
C HIS A 20 29.82 -33.11 -5.25
N LEU A 21 30.49 -32.09 -4.71
CA LEU A 21 31.78 -32.25 -4.05
C LEU A 21 31.76 -31.51 -2.71
N ALA A 22 32.33 -32.19 -1.72
CA ALA A 22 32.19 -31.94 -0.29
C ALA A 22 33.23 -30.95 0.27
N ALA A 23 33.04 -30.66 1.57
CA ALA A 23 34.00 -30.20 2.58
C ALA A 23 34.17 -28.68 2.83
N ALA A 24 33.37 -28.21 3.79
CA ALA A 24 33.74 -27.73 5.14
C ALA A 24 34.60 -26.47 5.38
N VAL A 25 34.10 -25.75 6.40
CA VAL A 25 34.66 -24.69 7.26
C VAL A 25 34.60 -23.27 6.71
N SER A 26 33.74 -22.45 7.33
CA SER A 26 33.96 -21.00 7.36
C SER A 26 33.46 -20.40 8.66
N ALA A 27 34.34 -19.65 9.31
CA ALA A 27 34.09 -18.89 10.52
C ALA A 27 32.97 -17.87 10.28
N VAL A 28 32.01 -17.79 11.20
CA VAL A 28 30.92 -16.81 11.15
C VAL A 28 31.47 -15.48 11.65
N ALA A 29 31.97 -14.66 10.73
CA ALA A 29 32.09 -13.23 10.94
C ALA A 29 30.72 -12.59 10.65
N VAL A 30 30.04 -12.07 11.68
CA VAL A 30 28.82 -11.26 11.49
C VAL A 30 29.26 -9.89 10.98
N LEU A 31 29.46 -9.79 9.67
CA LEU A 31 29.60 -8.52 8.97
C LEU A 31 28.20 -7.93 8.77
N PHE A 32 27.89 -6.87 9.50
CA PHE A 32 26.75 -6.01 9.16
C PHE A 32 27.11 -5.26 7.87
N SER A 33 26.79 -5.83 6.71
CA SER A 33 26.80 -5.08 5.45
C SER A 33 25.62 -4.11 5.46
N THR A 34 25.91 -2.84 5.74
CA THR A 34 25.01 -1.75 5.34
C THR A 34 25.06 -1.65 3.83
N ALA A 35 24.23 -2.44 3.14
CA ALA A 35 24.04 -2.28 1.70
C ALA A 35 23.50 -0.86 1.48
N LEU A 36 24.34 0.03 0.91
CA LEU A 36 23.87 1.26 0.30
C LEU A 36 22.97 0.85 -0.85
N HIS A 37 21.67 0.92 -0.63
CA HIS A 37 20.70 0.69 -1.70
C HIS A 37 20.73 1.92 -2.60
N PRO A 38 21.04 1.78 -3.91
CA PRO A 38 20.89 2.89 -4.82
C PRO A 38 19.44 3.36 -4.77
N GLY A 39 19.26 4.68 -4.61
CA GLY A 39 17.94 5.30 -4.67
C GLY A 39 17.23 5.01 -6.00
N PRO A 40 15.92 5.27 -6.07
CA PRO A 40 15.14 4.96 -7.26
C PRO A 40 15.69 5.68 -8.50
N VAL A 41 15.76 4.97 -9.61
CA VAL A 41 16.07 5.53 -10.93
C VAL A 41 14.76 5.83 -11.62
N ILE A 42 14.59 7.08 -12.04
CA ILE A 42 13.35 7.56 -12.67
C ILE A 42 13.67 7.96 -14.11
N THR A 43 12.86 7.48 -15.05
CA THR A 43 12.84 7.95 -16.44
C THR A 43 11.49 8.60 -16.69
N ILE A 44 11.51 9.89 -17.03
CA ILE A 44 10.31 10.69 -17.26
C ILE A 44 10.05 10.78 -18.75
N TYR A 45 8.80 10.52 -19.15
CA TYR A 45 8.31 10.68 -20.52
C TYR A 45 7.34 11.87 -20.58
N ASN A 46 6.93 12.23 -21.79
CA ASN A 46 5.81 13.15 -21.99
C ASN A 46 4.49 12.45 -21.60
N ASP A 47 3.39 13.20 -21.51
CA ASP A 47 2.04 12.69 -21.17
C ASP A 47 1.89 12.14 -19.74
N ASP A 48 2.48 12.84 -18.74
CA ASP A 48 2.33 12.53 -17.31
C ASP A 48 2.72 11.08 -16.91
N PHE A 49 3.63 10.47 -17.66
CA PHE A 49 4.10 9.10 -17.47
C PHE A 49 5.59 9.05 -17.06
N ALA A 50 5.90 8.18 -16.10
CA ALA A 50 7.28 7.91 -15.71
C ALA A 50 7.47 6.43 -15.38
N VAL A 51 8.67 5.90 -15.69
CA VAL A 51 9.11 4.57 -15.27
C VAL A 51 10.03 4.72 -14.09
N VAL A 52 9.74 4.01 -13.01
CA VAL A 52 10.56 3.96 -11.80
C VAL A 52 11.17 2.57 -11.67
N ARG A 53 12.48 2.51 -11.46
CA ARG A 53 13.21 1.28 -11.14
C ARG A 53 13.88 1.43 -9.80
N GLU A 54 13.57 0.52 -8.88
CA GLU A 54 14.08 0.50 -7.52
C GLU A 54 14.52 -0.91 -7.15
N THR A 55 15.66 -1.02 -6.45
CA THR A 55 16.11 -2.29 -5.88
C THR A 55 15.69 -2.32 -4.42
N VAL A 56 14.79 -3.23 -4.08
CA VAL A 56 14.26 -3.39 -2.72
C VAL A 56 14.80 -4.66 -2.08
N PRO A 57 15.24 -4.63 -0.81
CA PRO A 57 15.67 -5.84 -0.11
C PRO A 57 14.45 -6.70 0.21
N LEU A 58 14.41 -7.93 -0.31
CA LEU A 58 13.36 -8.89 -0.01
C LEU A 58 13.96 -10.16 0.60
N THR A 59 13.46 -10.55 1.76
CA THR A 59 13.73 -11.88 2.33
C THR A 59 12.64 -12.83 1.85
N LEU A 60 13.03 -13.81 1.05
CA LEU A 60 12.10 -14.73 0.40
C LEU A 60 12.52 -16.18 0.69
N THR A 61 11.53 -17.05 0.79
CA THR A 61 11.69 -18.51 0.89
C THR A 61 11.30 -19.18 -0.43
N ALA A 62 11.72 -20.43 -0.63
CA ALA A 62 11.28 -21.19 -1.81
C ALA A 62 9.76 -21.39 -1.79
N GLY A 63 9.10 -21.23 -2.94
CA GLY A 63 7.64 -21.30 -3.04
C GLY A 63 6.94 -19.97 -2.83
N PHE A 64 5.77 -19.98 -2.19
CA PHE A 64 4.90 -18.80 -2.06
C PHE A 64 5.36 -17.88 -0.94
N ASN A 65 5.42 -16.58 -1.24
CA ASN A 65 5.74 -15.52 -0.30
C ASN A 65 4.66 -14.44 -0.39
N ARG A 66 4.31 -13.87 0.76
CA ARG A 66 3.54 -12.63 0.84
C ARG A 66 4.51 -11.50 1.17
N VAL A 67 4.52 -10.48 0.33
CA VAL A 67 5.40 -9.31 0.46
C VAL A 67 4.53 -8.07 0.52
N ASP A 68 4.69 -7.30 1.59
CA ASP A 68 4.05 -6.00 1.74
C ASP A 68 5.05 -4.90 1.36
N PHE A 69 4.70 -4.07 0.38
CA PHE A 69 5.51 -2.94 -0.09
C PHE A 69 4.76 -1.63 0.14
N THR A 70 5.32 -0.76 0.96
CA THR A 70 4.61 0.39 1.57
C THR A 70 5.05 1.74 1.03
N ASN A 71 6.06 1.74 0.16
CA ASN A 71 6.66 2.94 -0.41
C ASN A 71 6.30 3.12 -1.89
N ALA A 72 5.10 2.69 -2.27
CA ALA A 72 4.60 2.91 -3.62
C ALA A 72 4.04 4.33 -3.77
N THR A 73 4.29 4.98 -4.90
CA THR A 73 3.60 6.24 -5.27
C THR A 73 2.09 6.04 -5.30
N ARG A 74 1.30 7.11 -5.09
CA ARG A 74 -0.18 7.12 -5.18
C ARG A 74 -0.69 6.92 -6.60
N HIS A 75 0.12 7.24 -7.61
CA HIS A 75 -0.24 7.19 -9.02
C HIS A 75 0.39 6.00 -9.74
N LEU A 76 0.61 4.91 -9.02
CA LEU A 76 1.15 3.69 -9.60
C LEU A 76 0.06 3.04 -10.45
N GLU A 77 0.36 2.74 -11.71
CA GLU A 77 -0.48 1.87 -12.54
C GLU A 77 -0.34 0.42 -12.06
N PRO A 78 -1.36 -0.19 -11.42
CA PRO A 78 -1.18 -1.46 -10.72
C PRO A 78 -0.68 -2.56 -11.66
N ASN A 79 -1.26 -2.68 -12.86
CA ASN A 79 -0.89 -3.75 -13.79
C ASN A 79 0.46 -3.55 -14.48
N SER A 80 1.23 -2.51 -14.10
CA SER A 80 2.56 -2.23 -14.66
C SER A 80 3.73 -2.73 -13.79
N VAL A 81 3.46 -3.27 -12.60
CA VAL A 81 4.51 -3.67 -11.65
C VAL A 81 5.17 -4.97 -12.08
N ILE A 82 6.50 -4.96 -12.08
CA ILE A 82 7.32 -6.13 -12.42
C ILE A 82 8.36 -6.31 -11.33
N LEU A 83 8.48 -7.54 -10.81
CA LEU A 83 9.52 -7.94 -9.86
C LEU A 83 10.51 -8.86 -10.57
N ARG A 84 11.81 -8.57 -10.42
CA ARG A 84 12.91 -9.37 -11.00
C ARG A 84 14.06 -9.47 -10.01
N ASP A 85 14.77 -10.59 -10.05
CA ASP A 85 16.07 -10.70 -9.38
C ASP A 85 17.15 -10.02 -10.24
N PRO A 86 17.80 -8.95 -9.75
CA PRO A 86 18.87 -8.27 -10.50
C PRO A 86 20.09 -9.18 -10.76
N SER A 87 20.29 -10.24 -9.96
CA SER A 87 21.36 -11.20 -10.15
C SER A 87 21.00 -12.34 -11.12
N GLY A 88 19.72 -12.49 -11.48
CA GLY A 88 19.21 -13.53 -12.37
C GLY A 88 19.36 -14.97 -11.84
N ARG A 89 19.55 -15.15 -10.53
CA ARG A 89 19.74 -16.45 -9.88
C ARG A 89 18.43 -17.10 -9.48
N VAL A 90 17.37 -16.32 -9.24
CA VAL A 90 16.05 -16.85 -8.91
C VAL A 90 15.01 -16.36 -9.90
N ASP A 91 14.08 -17.25 -10.23
CA ASP A 91 12.91 -16.91 -11.05
C ASP A 91 11.78 -16.46 -10.11
N LEU A 92 11.33 -15.22 -10.29
CA LEU A 92 10.29 -14.59 -9.48
C LEU A 92 9.08 -14.33 -10.35
N ARG A 93 7.91 -14.76 -9.88
CA ARG A 93 6.63 -14.46 -10.53
C ARG A 93 5.65 -13.87 -9.53
N ILE A 94 5.05 -12.74 -9.90
CA ILE A 94 3.91 -12.16 -9.17
C ILE A 94 2.66 -12.95 -9.56
N LEU A 95 1.96 -13.47 -8.56
CA LEU A 95 0.74 -14.25 -8.72
C LEU A 95 -0.50 -13.42 -8.41
N GLU A 96 -0.40 -12.60 -7.37
CA GLU A 96 -1.47 -11.72 -6.94
C GLU A 96 -0.87 -10.37 -6.62
N GLN A 97 -1.59 -9.32 -7.03
CA GLN A 97 -1.23 -7.96 -6.71
C GLN A 97 -2.47 -7.22 -6.23
N SER A 98 -2.37 -6.67 -5.03
CA SER A 98 -3.37 -5.78 -4.44
C SER A 98 -2.69 -4.45 -4.13
N TYR A 99 -3.07 -3.39 -4.83
CA TYR A 99 -2.53 -2.05 -4.62
C TYR A 99 -3.61 -1.12 -4.05
N ARG A 100 -3.28 -0.39 -2.98
CA ARG A 100 -4.15 0.63 -2.39
C ARG A 100 -3.38 1.93 -2.19
N ALA A 101 -3.78 2.94 -2.96
CA ALA A 101 -3.18 4.28 -2.98
C ALA A 101 -3.72 5.24 -1.90
N GLU A 102 -4.76 4.84 -1.18
CA GLU A 102 -5.55 5.77 -0.36
C GLU A 102 -4.81 6.16 0.93
N VAL A 103 -4.71 7.46 1.18
CA VAL A 103 -4.25 7.99 2.47
C VAL A 103 -5.42 7.92 3.46
N ALA A 104 -5.13 7.70 4.73
CA ALA A 104 -6.14 7.81 5.79
C ALA A 104 -6.80 9.20 5.75
N THR A 105 -8.06 9.24 5.31
CA THR A 105 -8.96 10.40 5.39
C THR A 105 -10.06 10.09 6.42
N ALA A 106 -10.68 11.11 6.99
CA ALA A 106 -11.84 10.91 7.86
C ALA A 106 -12.93 10.07 7.16
N GLY A 107 -13.23 10.37 5.89
CA GLY A 107 -14.15 9.58 5.07
C GLY A 107 -13.76 8.11 4.97
N LEU A 108 -12.49 7.79 4.64
CA LEU A 108 -12.03 6.40 4.55
C LEU A 108 -12.10 5.69 5.90
N LEU A 109 -11.72 6.35 6.99
CA LEU A 109 -11.81 5.77 8.33
C LEU A 109 -13.26 5.44 8.71
N LEU A 110 -14.20 6.31 8.33
CA LEU A 110 -15.63 6.03 8.48
C LEU A 110 -16.05 4.88 7.57
N GLN A 111 -15.59 4.82 6.31
CA GLN A 111 -15.93 3.76 5.37
C GLN A 111 -15.50 2.38 5.89
N LEU A 112 -14.30 2.30 6.45
CA LEU A 112 -13.79 1.07 7.07
C LEU A 112 -14.62 0.61 8.28
N ASN A 113 -15.41 1.51 8.87
CA ASN A 113 -16.24 1.28 10.05
C ASN A 113 -17.75 1.38 9.76
N GLU A 114 -18.17 1.43 8.49
CA GLU A 114 -19.59 1.36 8.13
C GLU A 114 -20.25 0.11 8.74
N GLY A 115 -21.43 0.31 9.33
CA GLY A 115 -22.16 -0.70 10.08
C GLY A 115 -21.66 -0.95 11.51
N ARG A 116 -20.53 -0.35 11.93
CA ARG A 116 -19.99 -0.50 13.28
C ARG A 116 -20.26 0.73 14.14
N GLU A 117 -20.41 0.48 15.44
CA GLU A 117 -20.39 1.54 16.44
C GLU A 117 -18.96 1.85 16.85
N ILE A 118 -18.62 3.14 16.81
CA ILE A 118 -17.32 3.67 17.21
C ILE A 118 -17.50 4.91 18.09
N ASP A 119 -16.43 5.28 18.78
CA ASP A 119 -16.41 6.45 19.66
C ASP A 119 -15.96 7.69 18.88
N PHE A 120 -16.71 8.77 19.00
CA PHE A 120 -16.42 10.07 18.42
C PHE A 120 -16.07 11.06 19.53
N LEU A 121 -14.92 11.72 19.43
CA LEU A 121 -14.61 12.86 20.27
C LEU A 121 -15.39 14.08 19.78
N ASN A 122 -16.32 14.55 20.59
CA ASN A 122 -17.11 15.75 20.33
C ASN A 122 -16.58 16.90 21.22
N ARG A 123 -16.13 17.99 20.59
CA ARG A 123 -15.67 19.19 21.28
C ARG A 123 -16.75 20.25 21.24
N HIS A 124 -17.19 20.68 22.41
CA HIS A 124 -18.22 21.70 22.58
C HIS A 124 -17.66 23.11 22.37
N PRO A 125 -18.51 24.12 22.08
CA PRO A 125 -18.06 25.51 21.90
C PRO A 125 -17.39 26.11 23.13
N ASP A 126 -17.69 25.59 24.32
CA ASP A 126 -17.07 26.01 25.59
C ASP A 126 -15.68 25.39 25.83
N GLY A 127 -15.20 24.57 24.90
CA GLY A 127 -13.91 23.89 24.97
C GLY A 127 -13.94 22.57 25.74
N SER A 128 -15.08 22.17 26.32
CA SER A 128 -15.23 20.84 26.93
C SER A 128 -15.29 19.75 25.86
N GLU A 129 -14.86 18.55 26.22
CA GLU A 129 -14.85 17.38 25.34
C GLU A 129 -15.74 16.28 25.90
N SER A 130 -16.44 15.57 25.02
CA SER A 130 -17.26 14.42 25.36
C SER A 130 -17.08 13.32 24.32
N ILE A 131 -17.24 12.07 24.74
CA ILE A 131 -17.25 10.94 23.82
C ILE A 131 -18.70 10.62 23.48
N VAL A 132 -19.01 10.57 22.19
CA VAL A 132 -20.32 10.17 21.66
C VAL A 132 -20.15 8.83 20.96
N ARG A 133 -20.88 7.81 21.41
CA ARG A 133 -20.94 6.52 20.74
C ARG A 133 -21.92 6.62 19.57
N GLY A 134 -21.50 6.24 18.37
CA GLY A 134 -22.36 6.30 17.19
C GLY A 134 -22.07 5.20 16.18
N ARG A 135 -23.10 4.77 15.46
CA ARG A 135 -22.98 3.81 14.35
C ARG A 135 -22.73 4.54 13.04
N VAL A 136 -21.68 4.17 12.33
CA VAL A 136 -21.44 4.74 10.99
C VAL A 136 -22.42 4.11 10.01
N ILE A 137 -23.37 4.90 9.50
CA ILE A 137 -24.34 4.43 8.49
C ILE A 137 -23.76 4.60 7.09
N ARG A 138 -23.11 5.74 6.84
CA ARG A 138 -22.43 6.05 5.58
C ARG A 138 -21.27 6.99 5.81
N SER A 139 -20.15 6.75 5.14
CA SER A 139 -18.94 7.55 5.25
C SER A 139 -18.93 8.85 4.42
N GLY A 140 -19.69 8.89 3.33
CA GLY A 140 -19.59 9.97 2.34
C GLY A 140 -18.27 9.98 1.56
N HIS A 141 -17.45 8.93 1.68
CA HIS A 141 -16.15 8.85 1.00
C HIS A 141 -16.34 8.52 -0.48
N ALA A 142 -16.11 9.52 -1.32
CA ALA A 142 -16.01 9.33 -2.76
C ALA A 142 -14.57 8.92 -3.12
N ARG A 143 -14.44 7.81 -3.86
CA ARG A 143 -13.12 7.41 -4.36
C ARG A 143 -12.65 8.43 -5.39
N PRO A 144 -11.40 8.90 -5.32
CA PRO A 144 -10.80 9.64 -6.42
C PRO A 144 -10.77 8.74 -7.65
N THR A 145 -11.54 9.08 -8.69
CA THR A 145 -11.46 8.38 -9.98
C THR A 145 -10.16 8.81 -10.67
N PRO A 146 -9.21 7.91 -10.95
CA PRO A 146 -8.06 8.23 -11.76
C PRO A 146 -8.55 8.45 -13.20
N GLY A 147 -8.51 9.70 -13.68
CA GLY A 147 -8.86 10.05 -15.06
C GLY A 147 -7.70 10.77 -15.75
N PRO A 148 -7.48 10.57 -17.08
CA PRO A 148 -6.50 11.33 -17.85
C PRO A 148 -6.73 12.84 -17.66
N GLY A 149 -5.71 13.58 -17.21
CA GLY A 149 -5.82 15.02 -16.93
C GLY A 149 -6.21 15.41 -15.49
N SER A 150 -6.30 14.46 -14.56
CA SER A 150 -6.49 14.76 -13.12
C SER A 150 -5.20 15.22 -12.43
N TYR A 151 -4.11 15.38 -13.19
CA TYR A 151 -2.82 15.83 -12.70
C TYR A 151 -2.92 17.30 -12.30
N GLY A 152 -2.98 17.55 -10.98
CA GLY A 152 -3.04 18.89 -10.40
C GLY A 152 -4.43 19.40 -10.04
N HIS A 153 -5.49 18.81 -10.60
CA HIS A 153 -6.85 19.13 -10.19
C HIS A 153 -7.29 18.18 -9.09
N ARG A 154 -7.48 18.72 -7.88
CA ARG A 154 -8.21 18.05 -6.81
C ARG A 154 -9.60 17.78 -7.36
N SER A 155 -9.84 16.59 -7.92
CA SER A 155 -11.16 16.16 -8.37
C SER A 155 -12.07 16.36 -7.18
N GLN A 156 -12.88 17.42 -7.21
CA GLN A 156 -13.83 17.71 -6.18
C GLN A 156 -14.87 16.60 -6.32
N PRO A 157 -14.95 15.66 -5.36
CA PRO A 157 -15.89 14.57 -5.48
C PRO A 157 -17.29 15.17 -5.61
N HIS A 158 -17.89 15.03 -6.79
CA HIS A 158 -19.18 15.62 -7.12
C HIS A 158 -20.35 14.99 -6.33
N ASP A 159 -20.09 13.90 -5.59
CA ASP A 159 -21.08 13.18 -4.78
C ASP A 159 -20.63 12.94 -3.32
N ALA A 160 -19.86 13.85 -2.72
CA ALA A 160 -19.58 13.79 -1.29
C ALA A 160 -20.81 14.23 -0.47
N SER A 161 -21.88 13.44 -0.51
CA SER A 161 -22.90 13.50 0.55
C SER A 161 -22.18 13.32 1.89
N GLY A 162 -22.37 14.22 2.85
CA GLY A 162 -21.71 14.14 4.15
C GLY A 162 -21.95 12.78 4.83
N PRO A 163 -21.07 12.38 5.77
CA PRO A 163 -21.27 11.19 6.57
C PRO A 163 -22.64 11.19 7.27
N VAL A 164 -23.21 10.00 7.44
CA VAL A 164 -24.42 9.77 8.22
C VAL A 164 -24.06 8.87 9.38
N ILE A 165 -24.29 9.36 10.59
CA ILE A 165 -24.00 8.66 11.84
C ILE A 165 -25.30 8.51 12.61
N GLU A 166 -25.61 7.32 13.09
CA GLU A 166 -26.74 7.09 14.00
C GLU A 166 -26.24 7.20 15.45
N VAL A 167 -26.89 8.06 16.23
CA VAL A 167 -26.62 8.25 17.67
C VAL A 167 -27.96 8.17 18.41
N ASP A 168 -28.08 7.26 19.36
CA ASP A 168 -29.30 7.05 20.16
C ASP A 168 -30.58 6.89 19.31
N GLY A 169 -30.48 6.15 18.20
CA GLY A 169 -31.58 5.93 17.26
C GLY A 169 -31.92 7.12 16.36
N GLN A 170 -31.15 8.22 16.42
CA GLN A 170 -31.32 9.40 15.58
C GLN A 170 -30.21 9.50 14.54
N LEU A 171 -30.60 9.73 13.28
CA LEU A 171 -29.64 10.00 12.21
C LEU A 171 -29.09 11.44 12.33
N ARG A 172 -27.77 11.56 12.33
CA ARG A 172 -27.01 12.81 12.32
C ARG A 172 -26.32 12.95 10.97
N PHE A 173 -26.47 14.13 10.39
CA PHE A 173 -25.82 14.56 9.15
C PHE A 173 -24.82 15.66 9.50
N SER A 174 -23.64 15.65 8.86
CA SER A 174 -22.61 16.68 9.02
C SER A 174 -22.79 17.84 8.05
#